data_AF-A0A7X1FIE4-F1
#
_entry.id   AF-A0A7X1FIE4-F1
#
_cell.length_a   1.000
_cell.length_b   1.000
_cell.length_c   1.000
_cell.angle_alpha   90.00
_cell.angle_beta   90.00
_cell.angle_gamma   90.00
#
_symmetry.space_group_name_H-M   'P 1'
#
loop_
_entity.id
_entity.type
_entity.pdbx_description
1 polymer ?
#
loop_
_entity_poly.entity_id
_entity_poly.type
_entity_poly.pdbx_seq_one_letter_code
_entity_poly.pdbx_strand_id
1 'polypeptide(L)'
;MRRSNRTNTLVIVSNHVASIYDDRWVNDVLHYTGMGQQGDQSLEFNQNRTLNESRANGVSVHLFEVFTAKTYTYIGEVVLADEPYQETQPDAEGQERFVWVFPLRLKSGALPAIPDSTLQQLNQVKEKQARKLSDAEVEALARRQGRASVGKRSAKVTQHQRSAWVAEHAKRRSKGRCDLCQEAAPFNKKDGSPFLETHHIVWLVKGGADTVENTAALCPNCHRRMHVLDDDADRQLLNARLSAL
;
A
#
# COMPACT_ATOMS: atom_id res chain seq x y z
N MET A 1 -6.03 1.16 22.12
CA MET A 1 -5.11 0.88 23.24
C MET A 1 -5.69 -0.19 24.19
N ARG A 2 -4.85 -1.11 24.70
CA ARG A 2 -5.21 -2.20 25.64
C ARG A 2 -4.07 -2.43 26.64
N ARG A 3 -4.35 -2.31 27.93
CA ARG A 3 -3.35 -2.37 29.01
C ARG A 3 -3.36 -3.73 29.70
N SER A 4 -2.17 -4.27 29.96
CA SER A 4 -1.98 -5.48 30.76
C SER A 4 -1.12 -5.17 31.98
N ASN A 5 -1.68 -5.35 33.18
CA ASN A 5 -0.95 -5.16 34.43
C ASN A 5 0.01 -6.31 34.72
N ARG A 6 -0.33 -7.54 34.29
CA ARG A 6 0.50 -8.75 34.51
C ARG A 6 1.88 -8.65 33.86
N THR A 7 1.95 -8.08 32.66
CA THR A 7 3.19 -7.94 31.88
C THR A 7 3.74 -6.53 31.92
N ASN A 8 3.06 -5.60 32.58
CA ASN A 8 3.38 -4.17 32.56
C ASN A 8 3.47 -3.57 31.13
N THR A 9 2.68 -4.09 30.17
CA THR A 9 2.68 -3.66 28.76
C THR A 9 1.43 -2.87 28.37
N LEU A 10 1.55 -1.90 27.46
CA LEU A 10 0.44 -1.28 26.73
C LEU A 10 0.49 -1.71 25.27
N VAL A 11 -0.59 -2.31 24.76
CA VAL A 11 -0.74 -2.64 23.34
C VAL A 11 -1.52 -1.53 22.65
N ILE A 12 -0.94 -0.97 21.59
CA ILE A 12 -1.61 -0.04 20.69
C ILE A 12 -1.82 -0.70 19.33
N VAL A 13 -2.93 -0.37 18.69
CA VAL A 13 -3.31 -0.93 17.39
C VAL A 13 -3.64 0.24 16.48
N SER A 14 -2.92 0.35 15.37
CA SER A 14 -3.28 1.23 14.27
C SER A 14 -3.96 0.41 13.17
N ASN A 15 -5.21 0.74 12.87
CA ASN A 15 -6.03 -0.03 11.94
C ASN A 15 -6.20 0.70 10.61
N HIS A 16 -5.52 0.22 9.58
CA HIS A 16 -5.55 0.84 8.25
C HIS A 16 -6.78 0.47 7.43
N VAL A 17 -7.55 -0.55 7.85
CA VAL A 17 -8.70 -1.10 7.11
C VAL A 17 -10.01 -0.42 7.52
N ALA A 18 -10.19 -0.21 8.81
CA ALA A 18 -11.39 0.39 9.39
C ALA A 18 -11.01 1.16 10.65
N SER A 19 -10.94 2.47 10.52
CA SER A 19 -10.62 3.38 11.61
C SER A 19 -11.27 4.74 11.35
N ILE A 20 -11.81 5.34 12.40
CA ILE A 20 -12.20 6.75 12.41
C ILE A 20 -11.00 7.67 12.67
N TYR A 21 -9.88 7.08 13.11
CA TYR A 21 -8.65 7.78 13.44
C TYR A 21 -7.72 7.85 12.24
N ASP A 22 -7.09 9.01 12.05
CA ASP A 22 -6.13 9.31 10.98
C ASP A 22 -4.67 9.05 11.42
N ASP A 23 -4.40 7.81 11.82
CA ASP A 23 -3.05 7.36 12.15
C ASP A 23 -2.15 7.35 10.90
N ARG A 24 -0.89 7.78 11.05
CA ARG A 24 0.01 7.93 9.89
C ARG A 24 1.48 7.88 10.23
N TRP A 25 2.28 7.46 9.27
CA TRP A 25 3.74 7.55 9.36
C TRP A 25 4.26 8.80 8.67
N VAL A 26 5.13 9.56 9.32
CA VAL A 26 5.85 10.72 8.79
C VAL A 26 7.31 10.60 9.22
N ASN A 27 8.24 10.48 8.27
CA ASN A 27 9.69 10.36 8.55
C ASN A 27 10.02 9.34 9.67
N ASP A 28 9.53 8.11 9.54
CA ASP A 28 9.72 7.02 10.52
C ASP A 28 9.13 7.25 11.92
N VAL A 29 8.25 8.24 12.06
CA VAL A 29 7.44 8.49 13.26
C VAL A 29 5.97 8.20 12.94
N LEU A 30 5.35 7.31 13.71
CA LEU A 30 3.91 7.07 13.71
C LEU A 30 3.23 8.16 14.55
N HIS A 31 2.42 8.98 13.92
CA HIS A 31 1.48 9.88 14.57
C HIS A 31 0.21 9.08 14.87
N TYR A 32 0.09 8.62 16.11
CA TYR A 32 -0.98 7.74 16.58
C TYR A 32 -2.05 8.54 17.31
N THR A 33 -3.31 8.43 16.90
CA THR A 33 -4.40 9.14 17.56
C THR A 33 -4.81 8.43 18.86
N GLY A 34 -5.04 9.23 19.90
CA GLY A 34 -5.49 8.82 21.22
C GLY A 34 -6.83 8.10 21.22
N MET A 35 -7.15 7.45 22.33
CA MET A 35 -8.46 6.84 22.54
C MET A 35 -9.51 7.86 22.98
N GLY A 36 -10.77 7.50 22.75
CA GLY A 36 -11.95 8.36 22.90
C GLY A 36 -12.55 8.59 21.52
N GLN A 37 -13.80 8.18 21.30
CA GLN A 37 -14.43 8.20 19.97
C GLN A 37 -15.39 9.36 19.76
N GLN A 38 -15.85 10.00 20.85
CA GLN A 38 -16.81 11.09 20.84
C GLN A 38 -16.27 12.25 21.67
N GLY A 39 -16.53 13.47 21.20
CA GLY A 39 -16.07 14.71 21.84
C GLY A 39 -14.55 14.84 21.94
N ASP A 40 -14.11 15.96 22.50
CA ASP A 40 -12.70 16.29 22.65
C ASP A 40 -11.98 15.27 23.54
N GLN A 41 -10.82 14.81 23.06
CA GLN A 41 -9.99 13.89 23.81
C GLN A 41 -9.22 14.61 24.91
N SER A 42 -8.89 13.85 25.96
CA SER A 42 -8.03 14.31 27.06
C SER A 42 -6.83 13.38 27.24
N LEU A 43 -5.69 13.94 27.62
CA LEU A 43 -4.51 13.15 28.04
C LEU A 43 -4.79 12.36 29.31
N GLU A 44 -5.66 12.86 30.20
CA GLU A 44 -6.01 12.16 31.45
C GLU A 44 -6.98 11.00 31.23
N PHE A 45 -7.53 10.86 30.03
CA PHE A 45 -8.53 9.85 29.73
C PHE A 45 -7.90 8.46 29.54
N ASN A 46 -8.15 7.56 30.51
CA ASN A 46 -7.90 6.13 30.39
C ASN A 46 -6.43 5.82 29.97
N GLN A 47 -6.19 5.17 28.83
CA GLN A 47 -4.85 4.80 28.39
C GLN A 47 -4.11 5.93 27.65
N ASN A 48 -4.77 7.06 27.34
CA ASN A 48 -4.06 8.24 26.85
C ASN A 48 -3.03 8.67 27.91
N ARG A 49 -3.40 8.61 29.19
CA ARG A 49 -2.52 8.95 30.29
C ARG A 49 -1.31 8.01 30.36
N THR A 50 -1.57 6.71 30.28
CA THR A 50 -0.52 5.69 30.28
C THR A 50 0.45 5.86 29.11
N LEU A 51 -0.04 6.20 27.93
CA LEU A 51 0.81 6.45 26.77
C LEU A 51 1.59 7.78 26.90
N ASN A 52 0.94 8.85 27.37
CA ASN A 52 1.56 10.15 27.63
C ASN A 52 2.74 10.03 28.61
N GLU A 53 2.52 9.31 29.71
CA GLU A 53 3.52 9.12 30.77
C GLU A 53 4.53 7.99 30.45
N SER A 54 4.47 7.37 29.26
CA SER A 54 5.25 6.16 28.91
C SER A 54 6.77 6.33 28.99
N ARG A 55 7.27 7.57 28.93
CA ARG A 55 8.69 7.89 29.12
C ARG A 55 9.20 7.59 30.54
N ALA A 56 8.32 7.62 31.55
CA ALA A 56 8.70 7.55 32.96
C ALA A 56 7.97 6.47 33.77
N ASN A 57 6.78 6.03 33.35
CA ASN A 57 5.96 5.10 34.13
C ASN A 57 6.40 3.62 34.03
N GLY A 58 7.46 3.33 33.27
CA GLY A 58 8.02 1.98 33.11
C GLY A 58 7.18 1.02 32.26
N VAL A 59 6.11 1.49 31.62
CA VAL A 59 5.24 0.68 30.76
C VAL A 59 5.86 0.54 29.36
N SER A 60 6.09 -0.69 28.91
CA SER A 60 6.49 -0.93 27.52
C SER A 60 5.30 -0.84 26.58
N VAL A 61 5.45 -0.11 25.48
CA VAL A 61 4.39 0.11 24.49
C VAL A 61 4.67 -0.74 23.25
N HIS A 62 3.72 -1.60 22.89
CA HIS A 62 3.83 -2.53 21.77
C HIS A 62 2.85 -2.15 20.66
N LEU A 63 3.37 -1.91 19.46
CA LEU A 63 2.58 -1.53 18.29
C LEU A 63 2.19 -2.75 17.46
N PHE A 64 0.90 -2.82 17.14
CA PHE A 64 0.36 -3.68 16.10
C PHE A 64 -0.28 -2.84 15.00
N GLU A 65 -0.18 -3.30 13.76
CA GLU A 65 -0.88 -2.72 12.63
C GLU A 65 -1.80 -3.73 11.96
N VAL A 66 -2.94 -3.26 11.49
CA VAL A 66 -3.94 -4.07 10.79
C VAL A 66 -4.01 -3.61 9.33
N PHE A 67 -3.50 -4.43 8.42
CA PHE A 67 -3.57 -4.23 6.97
C PHE A 67 -4.67 -5.07 6.30
N THR A 68 -5.04 -6.17 6.96
CA THR A 68 -6.09 -7.08 6.55
C THR A 68 -7.05 -7.24 7.71
N ALA A 69 -8.36 -7.19 7.46
CA ALA A 69 -9.37 -7.27 8.51
C ALA A 69 -9.12 -8.47 9.44
N LYS A 70 -9.18 -8.22 10.76
CA LYS A 70 -8.98 -9.21 11.83
C LYS A 70 -7.56 -9.83 11.88
N THR A 71 -6.60 -9.35 11.09
CA THR A 71 -5.21 -9.80 11.11
C THR A 71 -4.32 -8.73 11.72
N TYR A 72 -3.64 -9.06 12.83
CA TYR A 72 -2.79 -8.14 13.57
C TYR A 72 -1.33 -8.46 13.29
N THR A 73 -0.60 -7.50 12.73
CA THR A 73 0.84 -7.62 12.49
C THR A 73 1.58 -6.94 13.63
N TYR A 74 2.38 -7.70 14.38
CA TYR A 74 3.25 -7.11 15.39
C TYR A 74 4.38 -6.33 14.72
N ILE A 75 4.51 -5.05 15.06
CA ILE A 75 5.50 -4.16 14.44
C ILE A 75 6.74 -4.03 15.33
N GLY A 76 6.55 -3.90 16.64
CA GLY A 76 7.65 -3.77 17.58
C GLY A 76 7.29 -3.00 18.85
N GLU A 77 8.27 -2.84 19.73
CA GLU A 77 8.19 -1.92 20.86
C GLU A 77 8.42 -0.48 20.36
N VAL A 78 7.57 0.45 20.78
CA VAL A 78 7.62 1.87 20.41
C VAL A 78 7.80 2.74 21.64
N VAL A 79 8.35 3.94 21.42
CA VAL A 79 8.53 4.98 22.43
C VAL A 79 8.05 6.31 21.88
N LEU A 80 7.64 7.23 22.75
CA LEU A 80 7.36 8.60 22.36
C LEU A 80 8.60 9.23 21.70
N ALA A 81 8.43 9.71 20.48
CA ALA A 81 9.44 10.41 19.71
C ALA A 81 9.47 11.89 20.09
N ASP A 82 8.29 12.49 20.32
CA ASP A 82 8.10 13.90 20.65
C ASP A 82 6.96 14.05 21.69
N GLU A 83 6.62 15.28 22.05
CA GLU A 83 5.46 15.60 22.89
C GLU A 83 4.14 15.34 22.14
N PRO A 84 3.12 14.77 22.80
CA PRO A 84 1.78 14.69 22.22
C PRO A 84 1.22 16.08 21.92
N TYR A 85 0.43 16.18 20.85
CA TYR A 85 -0.14 17.44 20.40
C TYR A 85 -1.57 17.25 19.88
N GLN A 86 -2.31 18.34 19.68
CA GLN A 86 -3.71 18.28 19.26
C GLN A 86 -3.91 18.47 17.76
N GLU A 87 -4.89 17.77 17.21
CA GLU A 87 -5.40 17.95 15.85
C GLU A 87 -6.92 17.95 15.86
N THR A 88 -7.52 18.55 14.83
CA THR A 88 -8.96 18.40 14.58
C THR A 88 -9.20 17.19 13.69
N GLN A 89 -10.03 16.25 14.16
CA GLN A 89 -10.46 15.07 13.40
C GLN A 89 -11.97 14.86 13.61
N PRO A 90 -12.68 14.20 12.67
CA PRO A 90 -14.06 13.83 12.90
C PRO A 90 -14.18 12.80 14.03
N ASP A 91 -15.27 12.87 14.79
CA ASP A 91 -15.70 11.81 15.68
C ASP A 91 -16.43 10.68 14.91
N ALA A 92 -17.01 9.73 15.65
CA ALA A 92 -17.73 8.61 15.05
C ALA A 92 -19.00 9.04 14.28
N GLU A 93 -19.52 10.23 14.56
CA GLU A 93 -20.71 10.84 13.97
C GLU A 93 -20.35 11.86 12.87
N GLY A 94 -19.05 12.06 12.60
CA GLY A 94 -18.55 12.97 11.56
C GLY A 94 -18.40 14.43 12.02
N GLN A 95 -18.59 14.73 13.31
CA GLN A 95 -18.43 16.07 13.87
C GLN A 95 -16.96 16.34 14.20
N GLU A 96 -16.50 17.56 13.90
CA GLU A 96 -15.13 17.96 14.20
C GLU A 96 -14.89 18.03 15.71
N ARG A 97 -13.75 17.48 16.15
CA ARG A 97 -13.34 17.49 17.56
C ARG A 97 -11.82 17.53 17.69
N PHE A 98 -11.34 17.96 18.85
CA PHE A 98 -9.92 17.87 19.18
C PHE A 98 -9.55 16.45 19.60
N VAL A 99 -8.53 15.90 18.95
CA VAL A 99 -7.92 14.63 19.32
C VAL A 99 -6.48 14.85 19.77
N TRP A 100 -5.96 13.95 20.60
CA TRP A 100 -4.54 13.92 20.96
C TRP A 100 -3.79 12.97 20.04
N VAL A 101 -2.70 13.44 19.46
CA VAL A 101 -1.81 12.68 18.59
C VAL A 101 -0.51 12.43 19.34
N PHE A 102 -0.08 11.18 19.37
CA PHE A 102 1.12 10.69 20.03
C PHE A 102 2.18 10.36 18.97
N PRO A 103 3.26 11.13 18.84
CA PRO A 103 4.37 10.82 17.95
C PRO A 103 5.17 9.64 18.51
N LEU A 104 5.21 8.51 17.82
CA LEU A 104 5.81 7.26 18.26
C LEU A 104 6.86 6.78 17.26
N ARG A 105 8.01 6.34 17.76
CA ARG A 105 9.06 5.71 16.95
C ARG A 105 9.37 4.32 17.46
N LEU A 106 9.81 3.43 16.57
CA LEU A 106 10.28 2.11 16.95
C LEU A 106 11.57 2.21 17.77
N LYS A 107 11.60 1.48 18.89
CA LYS A 107 12.80 1.38 19.74
C LYS A 107 13.97 0.71 19.01
N SER A 108 13.67 -0.20 18.08
CA SER A 108 14.66 -0.84 17.20
C SER A 108 15.23 0.09 16.12
N GLY A 109 14.58 1.22 15.84
CA GLY A 109 14.94 2.15 14.76
C GLY A 109 14.60 1.68 13.35
N ALA A 110 14.15 0.44 13.15
CA ALA A 110 13.86 -0.12 11.83
C ALA A 110 12.44 -0.69 11.76
N LEU A 111 11.66 -0.20 10.78
CA LEU A 111 10.35 -0.75 10.44
C LEU A 111 10.49 -2.17 9.89
N PRO A 112 9.67 -3.14 10.34
CA PRO A 112 9.63 -4.45 9.72
C PRO A 112 9.12 -4.32 8.28
N ALA A 113 9.73 -5.10 7.37
CA ALA A 113 9.30 -5.12 5.99
C ALA A 113 7.92 -5.81 5.88
N ILE A 114 6.97 -5.11 5.28
CA ILE A 114 5.64 -5.64 4.98
C ILE A 114 5.64 -6.19 3.55
N PRO A 115 5.01 -7.35 3.28
CA PRO A 115 4.87 -7.83 1.91
C PRO A 115 4.15 -6.80 1.04
N ASP A 116 4.68 -6.55 -0.16
CA ASP A 116 4.06 -5.60 -1.10
C ASP A 116 2.62 -5.98 -1.44
N SER A 117 2.34 -7.29 -1.56
CA SER A 117 0.99 -7.82 -1.78
C SER A 117 -0.01 -7.41 -0.70
N THR A 118 0.42 -7.32 0.57
CA THR A 118 -0.42 -6.87 1.68
C THR A 118 -0.79 -5.39 1.53
N LEU A 119 0.16 -4.54 1.12
CA LEU A 119 -0.11 -3.11 0.86
C LEU A 119 -1.02 -2.92 -0.37
N GLN A 120 -0.81 -3.72 -1.42
CA GLN A 120 -1.69 -3.72 -2.59
C GLN A 120 -3.14 -4.09 -2.23
N GLN A 121 -3.33 -5.15 -1.43
CA GLN A 121 -4.66 -5.56 -0.96
C GLN A 121 -5.34 -4.46 -0.12
N LEU A 122 -4.58 -3.82 0.77
CA LEU A 122 -5.09 -2.69 1.55
C LEU A 122 -5.56 -1.54 0.63
N ASN A 123 -4.76 -1.17 -0.37
CA ASN A 123 -5.12 -0.15 -1.34
C ASN A 123 -6.40 -0.51 -2.10
N GLN A 124 -6.55 -1.77 -2.54
CA GLN A 124 -7.77 -2.24 -3.20
C GLN A 124 -9.01 -2.11 -2.30
N VAL A 125 -8.88 -2.40 -1.00
CA VAL A 125 -9.99 -2.22 -0.04
C VAL A 125 -10.35 -0.74 0.09
N LYS A 126 -9.36 0.15 0.23
CA LYS A 126 -9.58 1.60 0.31
C LYS A 126 -10.19 2.17 -0.97
N GLU A 127 -9.71 1.74 -2.14
CA GLU A 127 -10.29 2.13 -3.43
C GLU A 127 -11.76 1.71 -3.54
N LYS A 128 -12.10 0.48 -3.11
CA LYS A 128 -13.49 0.02 -3.08
C LYS A 128 -14.37 0.82 -2.12
N GLN A 129 -13.83 1.28 -1.00
CA GLN A 129 -14.54 2.16 -0.07
C GLN A 129 -14.76 3.54 -0.70
N ALA A 130 -13.72 4.14 -1.29
CA ALA A 130 -13.79 5.44 -1.95
C ALA A 130 -14.82 5.45 -3.09
N ARG A 131 -14.89 4.39 -3.91
CA ARG A 131 -15.87 4.25 -5.00
C ARG A 131 -17.34 4.21 -4.56
N LYS A 132 -17.62 4.00 -3.26
CA LYS A 132 -18.99 4.01 -2.72
C LYS A 132 -19.45 5.39 -2.28
N LEU A 133 -18.54 6.35 -2.21
CA LEU A 133 -18.81 7.73 -1.80
C LEU A 133 -19.21 8.55 -3.03
N SER A 134 -19.97 9.62 -2.80
CA SER A 134 -20.26 10.64 -3.80
C SER A 134 -19.02 11.49 -4.11
N ASP A 135 -19.03 12.16 -5.26
CA ASP A 135 -17.92 13.04 -5.68
C ASP A 135 -17.61 14.11 -4.62
N ALA A 136 -18.66 14.70 -4.02
CA ALA A 136 -18.50 15.72 -2.98
C ALA A 136 -17.84 15.16 -1.70
N GLU A 137 -18.19 13.94 -1.29
CA GLU A 137 -17.58 13.27 -0.14
C GLU A 137 -16.11 12.91 -0.42
N VAL A 138 -15.82 12.38 -1.61
CA VAL A 138 -14.44 12.07 -2.03
C VAL A 138 -13.59 13.34 -2.05
N GLU A 139 -14.10 14.43 -2.61
CA GLU A 139 -13.38 15.71 -2.66
C GLU A 139 -13.12 16.27 -1.26
N ALA A 140 -14.13 16.26 -0.38
CA ALA A 140 -14.00 16.73 0.99
C ALA A 140 -12.92 15.92 1.75
N LEU A 141 -12.93 14.60 1.63
CA LEU A 141 -11.91 13.73 2.23
C LEU A 141 -10.52 13.96 1.62
N ALA A 142 -10.42 14.11 0.29
CA ALA A 142 -9.15 14.36 -0.39
C ALA A 142 -8.52 15.69 -0.01
N ARG A 143 -9.32 16.76 0.15
CA ARG A 143 -8.84 18.07 0.61
C ARG A 143 -8.39 18.04 2.07
N ARG A 144 -9.09 17.28 2.92
CA ARG A 144 -8.78 17.15 4.34
C ARG A 144 -7.54 16.30 4.60
N GLN A 145 -7.45 15.13 3.96
CA GLN A 145 -6.35 14.17 4.14
C GLN A 145 -5.18 14.42 3.18
N GLY A 146 -5.34 15.31 2.20
CA GLY A 146 -4.28 15.74 1.30
C GLY A 146 -3.15 16.39 2.09
N ARG A 147 -1.92 15.94 1.86
CA ARG A 147 -0.73 16.42 2.59
C ARG A 147 0.37 16.81 1.62
N ALA A 148 1.14 17.83 2.01
CA ALA A 148 2.34 18.26 1.29
C ALA A 148 3.45 17.19 1.33
N SER A 149 3.50 16.36 2.39
CA SER A 149 4.41 15.23 2.53
C SER A 149 3.62 13.93 2.73
N VAL A 150 3.95 12.91 1.94
CA VAL A 150 3.38 11.57 2.03
C VAL A 150 4.24 10.68 2.91
N GLY A 151 3.59 9.91 3.78
CA GLY A 151 4.24 8.87 4.57
C GLY A 151 4.92 7.85 3.66
N LYS A 152 6.17 7.50 3.98
CA LYS A 152 6.94 6.49 3.25
C LYS A 152 7.08 5.26 4.13
N ARG A 153 7.01 4.09 3.50
CA ARG A 153 7.32 2.81 4.12
C ARG A 153 7.98 1.89 3.10
N SER A 154 8.98 1.13 3.55
CA SER A 154 9.61 0.11 2.73
C SER A 154 8.73 -1.15 2.65
N ALA A 155 8.59 -1.69 1.43
CA ALA A 155 7.92 -2.96 1.17
C ALA A 155 8.95 -4.00 0.73
N LYS A 156 8.69 -5.28 1.04
CA LYS A 156 9.48 -6.39 0.50
C LYS A 156 8.84 -6.86 -0.81
N VAL A 157 9.58 -6.75 -1.91
CA VAL A 157 9.18 -7.23 -3.23
C VAL A 157 10.08 -8.40 -3.62
N THR A 158 9.47 -9.50 -4.04
CA THR A 158 10.18 -10.59 -4.72
C THR A 158 10.14 -10.31 -6.22
N GLN A 159 11.30 -10.11 -6.84
CA GLN A 159 11.41 -9.92 -8.29
C GLN A 159 11.99 -11.18 -8.94
N HIS A 160 11.34 -11.64 -10.01
CA HIS A 160 11.91 -12.69 -10.86
C HIS A 160 12.97 -12.08 -11.77
N GLN A 161 14.15 -12.68 -11.80
CA GLN A 161 15.19 -12.33 -12.77
C GLN A 161 14.77 -12.86 -14.15
N ARG A 162 14.50 -11.94 -15.08
CA ARG A 162 14.07 -12.25 -16.45
C ARG A 162 15.25 -12.18 -17.42
N SER A 163 15.24 -13.01 -18.44
CA SER A 163 16.24 -13.04 -19.50
C SER A 163 16.08 -11.80 -20.40
N ALA A 164 17.11 -10.96 -20.40
CA ALA A 164 17.18 -9.80 -21.28
C ALA A 164 17.11 -10.20 -22.77
N TRP A 165 17.62 -11.39 -23.11
CA TRP A 165 17.60 -11.92 -24.47
C TRP A 165 16.20 -12.29 -24.94
N VAL A 166 15.40 -12.93 -24.08
CA VAL A 166 14.00 -13.27 -24.37
C VAL A 166 13.16 -12.00 -24.53
N ALA A 167 13.36 -11.03 -23.64
CA ALA A 167 12.67 -9.75 -23.70
C ALA A 167 13.01 -8.96 -24.98
N GLU A 168 14.30 -8.87 -25.34
CA GLU A 168 14.73 -8.18 -26.55
C GLU A 168 14.29 -8.91 -27.82
N HIS A 169 14.34 -10.24 -27.83
CA HIS A 169 13.86 -11.05 -28.94
C HIS A 169 12.38 -10.75 -29.25
N ALA A 170 11.51 -10.75 -28.23
CA ALA A 170 10.09 -10.45 -28.40
C ALA A 170 9.87 -9.05 -29.02
N LYS A 171 10.60 -8.03 -28.55
CA LYS A 171 10.49 -6.65 -29.08
C LYS A 171 10.97 -6.53 -30.52
N ARG A 172 12.06 -7.20 -30.89
CA ARG A 172 12.56 -7.21 -32.28
C ARG A 172 11.62 -7.97 -33.20
N ARG A 173 11.15 -9.15 -32.77
CA ARG A 173 10.19 -9.98 -33.51
C ARG A 173 8.94 -9.19 -33.88
N SER A 174 8.45 -8.36 -32.95
CA SER A 174 7.21 -7.61 -33.16
C SER A 174 7.35 -6.41 -34.11
N LYS A 175 8.59 -6.04 -34.51
CA LYS A 175 8.89 -4.95 -35.46
C LYS A 175 8.18 -3.64 -35.13
N GLY A 176 8.11 -3.31 -33.84
CA GLY A 176 7.48 -2.09 -33.35
C GLY A 176 5.95 -2.10 -33.37
N ARG A 177 5.32 -3.27 -33.57
CA ARG A 177 3.88 -3.47 -33.46
C ARG A 177 3.55 -4.32 -32.24
N CYS A 178 2.36 -4.11 -31.67
CA CYS A 178 1.86 -4.89 -30.56
C CYS A 178 1.48 -6.31 -31.03
N ASP A 179 1.97 -7.35 -30.34
CA ASP A 179 1.64 -8.75 -30.66
C ASP A 179 0.14 -9.06 -30.44
N LEU A 180 -0.58 -8.26 -29.62
CA LEU A 180 -2.01 -8.43 -29.37
C LEU A 180 -2.89 -7.64 -30.34
N CYS A 181 -2.83 -6.30 -30.31
CA CYS A 181 -3.70 -5.45 -31.13
C CYS A 181 -3.15 -5.13 -32.52
N GLN A 182 -1.91 -5.50 -32.85
CA GLN A 182 -1.26 -5.26 -34.15
C GLN A 182 -1.00 -3.79 -34.54
N GLU A 183 -1.45 -2.86 -33.70
CA GLU A 183 -1.13 -1.44 -33.84
C GLU A 183 0.35 -1.17 -33.60
N ALA A 184 0.85 -0.09 -34.20
CA ALA A 184 2.19 0.40 -33.94
C ALA A 184 2.36 0.78 -32.46
N ALA A 185 3.60 0.75 -31.96
CA ALA A 185 3.92 1.27 -30.64
C ALA A 185 3.41 2.72 -30.50
N PRO A 186 2.78 3.07 -29.37
CA PRO A 186 2.10 4.36 -29.24
C PRO A 186 3.06 5.54 -29.20
N PHE A 187 4.34 5.30 -28.90
CA PHE A 187 5.41 6.29 -28.91
C PHE A 187 6.77 5.60 -29.00
N ASN A 188 7.80 6.39 -29.28
CA ASN A 188 9.19 5.94 -29.28
C ASN A 188 9.91 6.35 -27.98
N LYS A 189 10.92 5.59 -27.61
CA LYS A 189 11.88 5.97 -26.56
C LYS A 189 12.77 7.11 -27.04
N LYS A 190 13.57 7.67 -26.11
CA LYS A 190 14.56 8.71 -26.40
C LYS A 190 15.58 8.31 -27.48
N ASP A 191 15.89 7.02 -27.58
CA ASP A 191 16.80 6.45 -28.58
C ASP A 191 16.13 6.21 -29.95
N GLY A 192 14.85 6.58 -30.11
CA GLY A 192 14.06 6.38 -31.32
C GLY A 192 13.43 4.99 -31.46
N SER A 193 13.75 4.03 -30.59
CA SER A 193 13.15 2.69 -30.64
C SER A 193 11.68 2.69 -30.21
N PRO A 194 10.81 1.85 -30.81
CA PRO A 194 9.41 1.76 -30.44
C PRO A 194 9.22 1.30 -28.98
N PHE A 195 8.30 1.91 -28.25
CA PHE A 195 8.00 1.54 -26.87
C PHE A 195 6.99 0.38 -26.81
N LEU A 196 7.50 -0.81 -26.47
CA LEU A 196 6.71 -1.99 -26.15
C LEU A 196 7.21 -2.63 -24.85
N GLU A 197 6.29 -3.21 -24.09
CA GLU A 197 6.56 -3.95 -22.85
C GLU A 197 6.46 -5.45 -23.13
N THR A 198 7.25 -6.26 -22.41
CA THR A 198 7.22 -7.72 -22.58
C THR A 198 6.32 -8.35 -21.54
N HIS A 199 5.45 -9.26 -21.98
CA HIS A 199 4.50 -9.98 -21.15
C HIS A 199 4.63 -11.48 -21.37
N HIS A 200 4.67 -12.25 -20.28
CA HIS A 200 4.59 -13.71 -20.35
C HIS A 200 3.11 -14.12 -20.45
N ILE A 201 2.72 -14.86 -21.49
CA ILE A 201 1.33 -15.27 -21.75
C ILE A 201 0.83 -16.12 -20.58
N VAL A 202 1.59 -17.15 -20.21
CA VAL A 202 1.50 -17.81 -18.91
C VAL A 202 2.43 -17.07 -17.97
N TRP A 203 1.87 -16.48 -16.92
CA TRP A 203 2.63 -15.59 -16.03
C TRP A 203 3.66 -16.39 -15.23
N LEU A 204 4.84 -15.81 -15.00
CA LEU A 204 5.89 -16.42 -14.17
C LEU A 204 5.39 -16.83 -12.78
N VAL A 205 4.59 -15.97 -12.13
CA VAL A 205 4.00 -16.24 -10.81
C VAL A 205 2.98 -17.39 -10.83
N LYS A 206 2.47 -17.76 -12.00
CA LYS A 206 1.58 -18.91 -12.23
C LYS A 206 2.36 -20.12 -12.82
N GLY A 207 3.69 -20.11 -12.74
CA GLY A 207 4.54 -21.21 -13.23
C GLY A 207 4.88 -21.15 -14.72
N GLY A 208 4.61 -20.03 -15.40
CA GLY A 208 5.02 -19.84 -16.79
C GLY A 208 6.54 -19.78 -16.96
N ALA A 209 7.02 -20.24 -18.11
CA ALA A 209 8.45 -20.27 -18.43
C ALA A 209 8.93 -18.94 -19.02
N ASP A 210 10.18 -18.56 -18.76
CA ASP A 210 10.81 -17.39 -19.36
C ASP A 210 11.45 -17.73 -20.72
N THR A 211 10.60 -17.99 -21.71
CA THR A 211 11.03 -18.43 -23.06
C THR A 211 10.43 -17.56 -24.16
N VAL A 212 10.96 -17.70 -25.38
CA VAL A 212 10.52 -16.90 -26.54
C VAL A 212 9.08 -17.22 -26.96
N GLU A 213 8.64 -18.46 -26.75
CA GLU A 213 7.30 -18.96 -27.07
C GLU A 213 6.26 -18.42 -26.09
N ASN A 214 6.64 -18.17 -24.84
CA ASN A 214 5.74 -17.68 -23.81
C ASN A 214 5.80 -16.15 -23.66
N THR A 215 6.63 -15.42 -24.43
CA THR A 215 6.84 -13.98 -24.24
C THR A 215 6.40 -13.17 -25.45
N ALA A 216 5.48 -12.22 -25.23
CA ALA A 216 4.94 -11.31 -26.23
C ALA A 216 5.39 -9.85 -25.98
N ALA A 217 5.50 -9.05 -27.05
CA ALA A 217 5.73 -7.62 -26.98
C ALA A 217 4.41 -6.85 -27.17
N LEU A 218 3.97 -6.14 -26.13
CA LEU A 218 2.67 -5.49 -26.05
C LEU A 218 2.81 -3.98 -25.91
N CYS A 219 1.85 -3.24 -26.46
CA CYS A 219 1.71 -1.82 -26.12
C CYS A 219 1.24 -1.66 -24.66
N PRO A 220 1.44 -0.49 -24.02
CA PRO A 220 1.06 -0.25 -22.63
C PRO A 220 -0.42 -0.56 -22.34
N ASN A 221 -1.31 -0.25 -23.29
CA ASN A 221 -2.75 -0.50 -23.14
C ASN A 221 -3.06 -2.00 -23.12
N CYS A 222 -2.55 -2.76 -24.10
CA CYS A 222 -2.73 -4.21 -24.16
C CYS A 222 -2.03 -4.92 -22.99
N HIS A 223 -0.84 -4.47 -22.61
CA HIS A 223 -0.12 -5.01 -21.46
C HIS A 223 -0.94 -4.82 -20.17
N ARG A 224 -1.47 -3.62 -19.92
CA ARG A 224 -2.33 -3.38 -18.76
C ARG A 224 -3.64 -4.16 -18.84
N ARG A 225 -4.23 -4.28 -20.03
CA ARG A 225 -5.43 -5.10 -20.27
C ARG A 225 -5.21 -6.55 -19.85
N MET A 226 -4.08 -7.16 -20.23
CA MET A 226 -3.71 -8.51 -19.81
C MET A 226 -3.65 -8.65 -18.28
N HIS A 227 -3.04 -7.68 -17.58
CA HIS A 227 -2.96 -7.69 -16.11
C HIS A 227 -4.30 -7.46 -15.41
N VAL A 228 -5.22 -6.72 -16.02
CA VAL A 228 -6.50 -6.34 -15.41
C VAL A 228 -7.61 -7.34 -15.72
N LEU A 229 -7.69 -7.82 -16.96
CA LEU A 229 -8.77 -8.70 -17.43
C LEU A 229 -8.40 -10.18 -17.38
N ASP A 230 -7.13 -10.51 -17.64
CA ASP A 230 -6.63 -11.89 -17.72
C ASP A 230 -7.46 -12.81 -18.62
N ASP A 231 -7.92 -12.27 -19.76
CA ASP A 231 -8.88 -12.90 -20.68
C ASP A 231 -8.26 -14.04 -21.50
N ASP A 232 -8.96 -15.18 -21.58
CA ASP A 232 -8.49 -16.35 -22.33
C ASP A 232 -8.46 -16.14 -23.84
N ALA A 233 -9.36 -15.32 -24.41
CA ALA A 233 -9.36 -15.01 -25.84
C ALA A 233 -8.10 -14.24 -26.25
N ASP A 234 -7.65 -13.30 -25.40
CA ASP A 234 -6.41 -12.54 -25.62
C ASP A 234 -5.19 -13.47 -25.57
N ARG A 235 -5.16 -14.42 -24.63
CA ARG A 235 -4.08 -15.44 -24.55
C ARG A 235 -4.05 -16.33 -25.78
N GLN A 236 -5.22 -16.78 -26.26
CA GLN A 236 -5.32 -17.59 -27.48
C GLN A 236 -4.81 -16.82 -28.70
N LEU A 237 -5.18 -15.54 -28.84
CA LEU A 237 -4.71 -14.68 -29.92
C LEU A 237 -3.18 -14.53 -29.90
N LEU A 238 -2.59 -14.35 -28.71
CA LEU A 238 -1.14 -14.28 -28.55
C LEU A 238 -0.47 -15.61 -28.90
N ASN A 239 -0.97 -16.74 -28.39
CA ASN A 239 -0.42 -18.06 -28.71
C ASN A 239 -0.44 -18.34 -30.22
N ALA A 240 -1.55 -18.04 -30.88
CA ALA A 240 -1.67 -18.17 -32.33
C ALA A 240 -0.67 -17.26 -33.07
N ARG A 241 -0.50 -16.02 -32.60
CA ARG A 241 0.44 -15.07 -33.18
C ARG A 241 1.88 -15.53 -33.06
N LEU A 242 2.27 -16.05 -31.90
CA LEU A 242 3.65 -16.49 -31.63
C LEU A 242 3.98 -17.80 -32.34
N SER A 243 2.98 -18.62 -32.66
CA SER A 243 3.16 -19.89 -33.38
C SER A 243 3.16 -19.75 -34.91
N ALA A 244 2.67 -18.62 -35.44
CA ALA A 244 2.52 -18.36 -36.87
C ALA A 244 3.69 -17.58 -37.51
N LEU A 245 4.74 -17.31 -36.74
CA LEU A 245 5.94 -16.54 -37.14
C LEU A 245 7.15 -17.47 -37.28
#